data_AF-B8HZ22-F1
#
_entry.id   AF-B8HZ22-F1
#
_cell.length_a   1.000
_cell.length_b   1.000
_cell.length_c   1.000
_cell.angle_alpha   90.00
_cell.angle_beta   90.00
_cell.angle_gamma   90.00
#
_symmetry.space_group_name_H-M   'P 1'
#
loop_
_entity.id
_entity.type
_entity.pdbx_description
1 polymer ?
#
loop_
_entity_poly.entity_id
_entity_poly.type
_entity_poly.pdbx_seq_one_letter_code
_entity_poly.pdbx_strand_id
1 'polypeptide(L)'
;MFFTHLNQRKSTEANRAVLPEELSPIHLEGDDSPASERVPVLPPQLSSYLLRFGLAVAAMLLLQTVGVIALVFLATKPAPDLVQQDNGVMARVRPLDSHIDAVPDQVVDFLEDRLPRLYTWSGLLVNSDDPTGLSYLRDPGITVPDSTGESVQIPTPLYNEQFIFDEPLRENMLRNLAQMIKDGDVGRRIFANDPSRPALASVYRFILRGKIQYPQEVSRDRWKVRVAADIVLFSSTETLGTRQQPIAEFVQDVYVRKASPIPRLFLHDQQRQDLVWYGRKDGFVIDAMLPVGPAQEVPGVPRN
;
A
#
# COMPACT_ATOMS: atom_id res chain seq x y z
N MET A 1 53.26 -19.19 -13.91
CA MET A 1 53.86 -17.85 -13.73
C MET A 1 53.62 -17.46 -12.28
N PHE A 2 54.59 -17.66 -11.38
CA PHE A 2 55.72 -16.74 -11.06
C PHE A 2 55.22 -15.35 -10.64
N PHE A 3 55.58 -14.68 -9.53
CA PHE A 3 56.44 -14.85 -8.33
C PHE A 3 55.91 -13.76 -7.35
N THR A 4 55.61 -13.99 -6.08
CA THR A 4 56.51 -13.96 -4.89
C THR A 4 57.35 -12.68 -4.73
N HIS A 5 57.14 -11.94 -3.63
CA HIS A 5 58.17 -11.48 -2.66
C HIS A 5 57.45 -10.75 -1.49
N LEU A 6 57.26 -11.31 -0.28
CA LEU A 6 58.22 -11.59 0.82
C LEU A 6 59.01 -10.37 1.32
N ASN A 7 58.65 -9.87 2.50
CA ASN A 7 59.56 -9.57 3.63
C ASN A 7 58.75 -8.92 4.79
N GLN A 8 59.03 -9.14 6.07
CA GLN A 8 59.80 -10.16 6.78
C GLN A 8 59.52 -9.92 8.29
N ARG A 9 59.17 -11.01 9.00
CA ARG A 9 59.68 -11.45 10.31
C ARG A 9 60.20 -10.43 11.33
N LYS A 10 59.68 -10.54 12.56
CA LYS A 10 60.34 -11.12 13.77
C LYS A 10 59.30 -11.17 14.91
N SER A 11 58.96 -12.34 15.47
CA SER A 11 59.67 -13.07 16.55
C SER A 11 59.83 -12.16 17.79
N THR A 12 59.35 -12.50 18.99
CA THR A 12 59.70 -13.71 19.73
C THR A 12 58.70 -13.96 20.87
N GLU A 13 58.38 -15.23 21.06
CA GLU A 13 57.73 -15.83 22.22
C GLU A 13 58.76 -16.08 23.35
N ALA A 14 58.27 -16.47 24.52
CA ALA A 14 59.00 -17.08 25.64
C ALA A 14 59.71 -16.11 26.61
N ASN A 15 59.89 -16.38 27.91
CA ASN A 15 59.54 -17.51 28.76
C ASN A 15 59.83 -17.08 30.22
N ARG A 16 59.20 -17.80 31.17
CA ARG A 16 59.70 -18.16 32.50
C ARG A 16 60.24 -17.07 33.45
N ALA A 17 59.48 -16.86 34.51
CA ALA A 17 59.99 -16.49 35.82
C ALA A 17 60.82 -17.66 36.41
N VAL A 18 62.04 -17.35 36.83
CA VAL A 18 62.89 -18.18 37.71
C VAL A 18 63.41 -17.24 38.79
N LEU A 19 63.03 -17.52 40.04
CA LEU A 19 63.55 -16.91 41.25
C LEU A 19 65.01 -17.32 41.47
N PRO A 20 65.81 -16.47 42.13
CA PRO A 20 66.82 -16.96 43.04
C PRO A 20 66.59 -16.44 44.48
N GLU A 21 66.78 -17.39 45.39
CA GLU A 21 66.85 -17.24 46.84
C GLU A 21 68.22 -16.70 47.28
N GLU A 22 68.20 -15.99 48.40
CA GLU A 22 69.27 -15.84 49.41
C GLU A 22 70.61 -15.16 49.02
N LEU A 23 70.89 -14.00 49.64
CA LEU A 23 71.89 -13.84 50.73
C LEU A 23 72.15 -12.34 51.01
N SER A 24 71.82 -11.94 52.24
CA SER A 24 72.29 -10.75 52.98
C SER A 24 73.84 -10.77 53.13
N PRO A 25 74.53 -9.78 53.75
CA PRO A 25 74.04 -8.61 54.50
C PRO A 25 74.79 -7.29 54.20
N ILE A 26 74.38 -6.17 54.80
CA ILE A 26 75.24 -5.25 55.59
C ILE A 26 74.38 -4.11 56.16
N HIS A 27 74.69 -3.81 57.41
CA HIS A 27 74.14 -2.86 58.35
C HIS A 27 74.53 -1.41 58.03
N LEU A 28 73.66 -0.42 58.30
CA LEU A 28 73.94 0.86 58.99
C LEU A 28 72.74 1.84 58.87
N GLU A 29 72.01 1.96 59.98
CA GLU A 29 71.77 3.21 60.75
C GLU A 29 71.41 4.52 60.00
N GLY A 30 70.25 5.10 60.33
CA GLY A 30 70.01 6.53 60.12
C GLY A 30 68.57 6.98 59.87
N ASP A 31 67.86 7.29 60.97
CA ASP A 31 67.08 8.53 61.17
C ASP A 31 65.69 8.75 60.52
N ASP A 32 64.84 9.40 61.30
CA ASP A 32 63.38 9.52 61.22
C ASP A 32 62.84 10.56 60.21
N SER A 33 61.84 10.22 59.38
CA SER A 33 60.67 11.09 59.03
C SER A 33 59.79 10.52 57.92
N PRO A 34 58.44 10.46 58.09
CA PRO A 34 57.54 10.09 57.00
C PRO A 34 57.23 11.29 56.09
N ALA A 35 57.76 11.27 54.87
CA ALA A 35 57.35 12.16 53.80
C ALA A 35 55.99 11.70 53.22
N SER A 36 55.00 12.56 53.35
CA SER A 36 53.64 12.46 52.81
C SER A 36 53.64 12.20 51.30
N GLU A 37 53.06 11.07 50.88
CA GLU A 37 52.77 10.71 49.50
C GLU A 37 51.69 11.64 48.92
N ARG A 38 52.10 12.66 48.18
CA ARG A 38 51.18 13.54 47.44
C ARG A 38 50.78 12.85 46.13
N VAL A 39 49.56 12.32 46.09
CA VAL A 39 48.88 11.91 44.85
C VAL A 39 48.77 13.13 43.92
N PRO A 40 49.20 13.06 42.65
CA PRO A 40 49.07 14.16 41.72
C PRO A 40 47.58 14.36 41.35
N VAL A 41 46.95 15.35 41.96
CA VAL A 41 45.59 15.76 41.59
C VAL A 41 45.66 16.56 40.29
N LEU A 42 45.08 16.01 39.23
CA LEU A 42 44.97 16.68 37.92
C LEU A 42 44.29 18.04 38.08
N PRO A 43 44.75 19.13 37.43
CA PRO A 43 44.12 20.45 37.54
C PRO A 43 42.62 20.37 37.16
N PRO A 44 41.71 20.98 37.95
CA PRO A 44 40.25 20.84 37.76
C PRO A 44 39.73 21.37 36.41
N GLN A 45 40.57 22.06 35.65
CA GLN A 45 40.21 22.55 34.31
C GLN A 45 40.33 21.46 33.24
N LEU A 46 41.29 20.53 33.36
CA LEU A 46 41.53 19.48 32.36
C LEU A 46 40.41 18.44 32.31
N SER A 47 39.81 18.11 33.46
CA SER A 47 38.68 17.17 33.52
C SER A 47 37.44 17.71 32.79
N SER A 48 37.20 19.03 32.85
CA SER A 48 36.07 19.67 32.19
C SER A 48 36.19 19.66 30.66
N TYR A 49 37.40 19.85 30.12
CA TYR A 49 37.65 19.80 28.68
C TYR A 49 37.54 18.39 28.12
N LEU A 50 38.03 17.38 28.86
CA LEU A 50 37.89 15.98 28.47
C LEU A 50 36.42 15.52 28.44
N LEU A 51 35.61 15.96 29.41
CA LEU A 51 34.17 15.68 29.41
C LEU A 51 33.46 16.34 28.22
N ARG A 52 33.75 17.61 27.93
CA ARG A 52 33.16 18.33 26.80
C ARG A 52 33.58 17.75 25.45
N PHE A 53 34.85 17.35 25.32
CA PHE A 53 35.36 16.70 24.13
C PHE A 53 34.71 15.33 23.92
N GLY A 54 34.60 14.52 24.97
CA GLY A 54 33.90 13.24 24.92
C GLY A 54 32.43 13.38 24.52
N LEU A 55 31.73 14.37 25.09
CA LEU A 55 30.34 14.67 24.72
C LEU A 55 30.21 15.11 23.26
N ALA A 56 31.12 15.96 22.78
CA ALA A 56 31.12 16.44 21.39
C ALA A 56 31.36 15.30 20.39
N VAL A 57 32.32 14.42 20.68
CA VAL A 57 32.61 13.23 19.87
C VAL A 57 31.41 12.29 19.86
N ALA A 58 30.81 12.01 21.03
CA ALA A 58 29.62 11.15 21.13
C ALA A 58 28.43 11.71 20.37
N ALA A 59 28.17 13.02 20.47
CA ALA A 59 27.09 13.68 19.72
C ALA A 59 27.32 13.62 18.21
N MET A 60 28.55 13.81 17.75
CA MET A 60 28.90 13.72 16.34
C MET A 60 28.75 12.30 15.79
N LEU A 61 29.15 11.30 16.57
CA LEU A 61 28.99 9.88 16.21
C LEU A 61 27.51 9.48 16.13
N LEU A 62 26.68 9.99 17.07
CA LEU A 62 25.25 9.76 17.08
C LEU A 62 24.54 10.42 15.89
N LEU A 63 24.97 11.62 15.49
CA LEU A 63 24.45 12.28 14.29
C LEU A 63 24.81 11.49 13.01
N GLN A 64 26.02 10.93 12.94
CA GLN A 64 26.44 10.10 11.82
C GLN A 64 25.66 8.79 11.74
N THR A 65 25.40 8.11 12.86
CA THR A 65 24.61 6.86 12.85
C THR A 65 23.17 7.12 12.45
N VAL A 66 22.55 8.19 12.94
CA VAL A 66 21.19 8.59 12.51
C VAL A 66 21.16 8.92 11.02
N GLY A 67 22.17 9.64 10.52
CA GLY A 67 22.29 9.95 9.09
C GLY A 67 22.41 8.70 8.20
N VAL A 68 23.23 7.74 8.60
CA VAL A 68 23.39 6.46 7.87
C VAL A 68 22.10 5.63 7.92
N ILE A 69 21.45 5.54 9.09
CA ILE A 69 20.17 4.85 9.24
C ILE A 69 19.11 5.47 8.31
N ALA A 70 18.99 6.81 8.30
CA ALA A 70 18.05 7.52 7.43
C ALA A 70 18.33 7.25 5.93
N LEU A 71 19.60 7.19 5.53
CA LEU A 71 19.97 6.87 4.14
C LEU A 71 19.61 5.44 3.76
N VAL A 72 19.86 4.46 4.65
CA VAL A 72 19.49 3.05 4.43
C VAL A 72 17.97 2.92 4.32
N PHE A 73 17.20 3.57 5.18
CA PHE A 73 15.73 3.60 5.09
C PHE A 73 15.19 4.24 3.81
N LEU A 74 15.93 5.18 3.21
CA LEU A 74 15.54 5.80 1.94
C LEU A 74 15.92 4.92 0.75
N ALA A 75 17.05 4.22 0.83
CA ALA A 75 17.54 3.31 -0.21
C ALA A 75 16.75 1.99 -0.29
N THR A 76 16.14 1.54 0.82
CA THR A 76 15.31 0.32 0.85
C THR A 76 13.86 0.55 0.41
N LYS A 77 13.42 1.80 0.22
CA LYS A 77 12.10 2.07 -0.32
C LYS A 77 12.10 1.77 -1.82
N PRO A 78 11.16 0.93 -2.33
CA PRO A 78 11.05 0.72 -3.76
C PRO A 78 10.76 2.05 -4.44
N ALA A 79 11.54 2.36 -5.48
CA ALA A 79 11.36 3.59 -6.24
C ALA A 79 9.96 3.59 -6.87
N PRO A 80 9.19 4.68 -6.78
CA PRO A 80 7.90 4.78 -7.45
C PRO A 80 8.08 4.55 -8.95
N ASP A 81 7.29 3.65 -9.53
CA ASP A 81 7.25 3.50 -10.98
C ASP A 81 6.66 4.79 -11.56
N LEU A 82 7.44 5.48 -12.39
CA LEU A 82 7.00 6.66 -13.12
C LEU A 82 6.59 6.21 -14.51
N VAL A 83 5.30 6.34 -14.82
CA VAL A 83 4.82 6.18 -16.19
C VAL A 83 4.69 7.60 -16.75
N GLN A 84 5.49 7.90 -17.77
CA GLN A 84 5.36 9.17 -18.49
C GLN A 84 4.11 9.12 -19.36
N GLN A 85 3.16 10.02 -19.10
CA GLN A 85 2.00 10.24 -19.97
C GLN A 85 2.46 10.96 -21.25
N ASP A 86 1.70 10.83 -22.34
CA ASP A 86 2.11 11.34 -23.66
C ASP A 86 2.18 12.88 -23.74
N ASN A 87 1.51 13.58 -22.81
CA ASN A 87 1.63 15.03 -22.62
C ASN A 87 2.94 15.45 -21.91
N GLY A 88 3.83 14.50 -21.62
CA GLY A 88 5.06 14.72 -20.86
C GLY A 88 4.86 14.81 -19.35
N VAL A 89 3.63 14.68 -18.85
CA VAL A 89 3.33 14.67 -17.41
C VAL A 89 3.73 13.32 -16.82
N MET A 90 4.58 13.37 -15.81
CA MET A 90 4.98 12.18 -15.06
C MET A 90 3.85 11.80 -14.11
N ALA A 91 3.20 10.67 -14.38
CA ALA A 91 2.21 10.11 -13.50
C ALA A 91 2.88 9.15 -12.50
N ARG A 92 2.66 9.39 -11.20
CA ARG A 92 3.22 8.57 -10.13
C ARG A 92 2.37 7.31 -9.94
N VAL A 93 2.91 6.15 -10.30
CA VAL A 93 2.37 4.86 -9.88
C VAL A 93 2.87 4.53 -8.50
N ARG A 94 1.95 4.06 -7.64
CA ARG A 94 2.36 3.49 -6.37
C ARG A 94 3.30 2.32 -6.69
N PRO A 95 4.56 2.35 -6.23
CA PRO A 95 5.41 1.19 -6.39
C PRO A 95 4.76 0.06 -5.60
N LEU A 96 4.60 -1.12 -6.22
CA LEU A 96 4.32 -2.31 -5.45
C LEU A 96 5.47 -2.47 -4.45
N ASP A 97 5.13 -2.67 -3.18
CA ASP A 97 6.17 -2.98 -2.22
C ASP A 97 6.92 -4.23 -2.71
N SER A 98 8.23 -4.11 -2.81
CA SER A 98 9.10 -5.18 -3.35
C SER A 98 9.18 -6.39 -2.42
N HIS A 99 8.64 -6.25 -1.21
CA HIS A 99 8.53 -7.30 -0.22
C HIS A 99 7.30 -8.14 -0.57
N ILE A 100 7.54 -9.38 -1.02
CA ILE A 100 6.52 -10.35 -1.46
C ILE A 100 5.41 -10.51 -0.40
N ASP A 101 5.77 -10.38 0.88
CA ASP A 101 4.85 -10.54 2.01
C ASP A 101 3.80 -9.42 2.12
N ALA A 102 4.08 -8.21 1.60
CA ALA A 102 3.18 -7.06 1.68
C ALA A 102 2.24 -6.94 0.46
N VAL A 103 2.47 -7.72 -0.59
CA VAL A 103 1.67 -7.66 -1.83
C VAL A 103 0.24 -8.20 -1.63
N PRO A 104 0.01 -9.32 -0.90
CA PRO A 104 -1.35 -9.77 -0.61
C PRO A 104 -2.20 -8.71 0.11
N ASP A 105 -1.63 -8.01 1.11
CA ASP A 105 -2.36 -6.96 1.82
C ASP A 105 -2.72 -5.80 0.88
N GLN A 106 -1.81 -5.40 -0.01
CA GLN A 106 -2.09 -4.38 -1.04
C GLN A 106 -3.18 -4.80 -2.03
N VAL A 107 -3.28 -6.09 -2.37
CA VAL A 107 -4.35 -6.63 -3.21
C VAL A 107 -5.69 -6.58 -2.49
N VAL A 108 -5.72 -6.88 -1.18
CA VAL A 108 -6.93 -6.75 -0.36
C VAL A 108 -7.37 -5.29 -0.31
N ASP A 109 -6.48 -4.38 0.05
CA ASP A 109 -6.76 -2.93 0.10
C ASP A 109 -7.29 -2.42 -1.26
N PHE A 110 -6.67 -2.87 -2.36
CA PHE A 110 -7.11 -2.53 -3.71
C PHE A 110 -8.57 -2.96 -3.96
N LEU A 111 -8.94 -4.19 -3.59
CA LEU A 111 -10.29 -4.70 -3.79
C LEU A 111 -11.31 -4.07 -2.83
N GLU A 112 -10.95 -3.87 -1.56
CA GLU A 112 -11.79 -3.20 -0.57
C GLU A 112 -12.09 -1.74 -0.96
N ASP A 113 -11.15 -1.09 -1.65
CA ASP A 113 -11.30 0.30 -2.08
C ASP A 113 -12.06 0.41 -3.43
N ARG A 114 -11.78 -0.50 -4.38
CA ARG A 114 -12.30 -0.40 -5.76
C ARG A 114 -13.64 -1.08 -5.98
N LEU A 115 -13.89 -2.25 -5.39
CA LEU A 115 -15.16 -2.95 -5.60
C LEU A 115 -16.36 -2.14 -5.10
N PRO A 116 -16.31 -1.47 -3.93
CA PRO A 116 -17.42 -0.64 -3.51
C PRO A 116 -17.69 0.52 -4.46
N ARG A 117 -16.65 1.14 -5.03
CA ARG A 117 -16.85 2.23 -6.01
C ARG A 117 -17.48 1.76 -7.31
N LEU A 118 -17.11 0.57 -7.78
CA LEU A 118 -17.68 -0.02 -8.99
C LEU A 118 -19.18 -0.35 -8.81
N TYR A 119 -19.58 -0.80 -7.63
CA TYR A 119 -20.93 -1.29 -7.32
C TYR A 119 -21.78 -0.32 -6.46
N THR A 120 -21.35 0.93 -6.30
CA THR A 120 -22.11 1.98 -5.61
C THR A 120 -22.68 2.97 -6.61
N TRP A 121 -24.01 3.06 -6.71
CA TRP A 121 -24.69 3.78 -7.78
C TRP A 121 -25.76 4.72 -7.22
N SER A 122 -25.69 6.00 -7.58
CA SER A 122 -26.58 7.04 -7.03
C SER A 122 -27.23 7.95 -8.07
N GLY A 123 -26.82 7.91 -9.34
CA GLY A 123 -27.32 8.86 -10.37
C GLY A 123 -27.11 10.35 -10.00
N LEU A 124 -26.25 10.63 -9.02
CA LEU A 124 -25.89 11.96 -8.54
C LEU A 124 -24.37 12.10 -8.57
N LEU A 125 -23.90 13.25 -9.04
CA LEU A 125 -22.50 13.62 -9.08
C LEU A 125 -22.24 14.70 -8.02
N VAL A 126 -21.08 14.66 -7.36
CA VAL A 126 -20.66 15.77 -6.49
C VAL A 126 -20.32 16.96 -7.37
N ASN A 127 -20.81 18.15 -7.02
CA ASN A 127 -20.50 19.36 -7.74
C ASN A 127 -19.05 19.78 -7.44
N SER A 128 -18.19 19.76 -8.46
CA SER A 128 -16.78 20.16 -8.33
C SER A 128 -16.59 21.65 -8.01
N ASP A 129 -17.58 22.48 -8.35
CA ASP A 129 -17.51 23.93 -8.13
C ASP A 129 -17.92 24.33 -6.72
N ASP A 130 -18.48 23.40 -5.95
CA ASP A 130 -18.79 23.59 -4.53
C ASP A 130 -17.62 23.09 -3.66
N PRO A 131 -16.86 24.00 -3.03
CA PRO A 131 -15.72 23.63 -2.20
C PRO A 131 -16.12 22.83 -0.95
N THR A 132 -17.41 22.84 -0.56
CA THR A 132 -17.90 22.05 0.58
C THR A 132 -18.21 20.60 0.20
N GLY A 133 -18.36 20.30 -1.10
CA GLY A 133 -18.73 18.97 -1.60
C GLY A 133 -20.13 18.51 -1.18
N LEU A 134 -20.99 19.43 -0.76
CA LEU A 134 -22.35 19.14 -0.28
C LEU A 134 -23.42 19.36 -1.36
N SER A 135 -23.07 20.06 -2.43
CA SER A 135 -23.90 20.22 -3.62
C SER A 135 -23.74 19.03 -4.57
N TYR A 136 -24.86 18.60 -5.13
CA TYR A 136 -24.91 17.52 -6.10
C TYR A 136 -25.51 18.00 -7.41
N LEU A 137 -25.07 17.38 -8.50
CA LEU A 137 -25.60 17.53 -9.85
C LEU A 137 -26.26 16.23 -10.27
N ARG A 138 -27.26 16.31 -11.16
CA ARG A 138 -27.85 15.13 -11.78
C ARG A 138 -26.82 14.47 -12.69
N ASP A 139 -26.58 13.18 -12.51
CA ASP A 139 -25.75 12.42 -13.44
C ASP A 139 -26.50 12.20 -14.76
N PRO A 140 -26.02 12.73 -15.90
CA PRO A 140 -26.62 12.44 -17.20
C PRO A 140 -26.38 11.00 -17.64
N GLY A 141 -25.53 10.25 -16.93
CA GLY A 141 -25.14 8.89 -17.27
C GLY A 141 -24.41 8.78 -18.60
N ILE A 142 -23.94 7.57 -18.89
CA ILE A 142 -23.29 7.21 -20.14
C ILE A 142 -24.09 6.10 -20.80
N THR A 143 -24.40 6.25 -22.08
CA THR A 143 -25.11 5.23 -22.85
C THR A 143 -24.13 4.19 -23.33
N VAL A 144 -24.40 2.92 -23.00
CA VAL A 144 -23.63 1.76 -23.45
C VAL A 144 -24.57 0.63 -23.85
N PRO A 145 -24.18 -0.19 -24.83
CA PRO A 145 -24.97 -1.35 -25.19
C PRO A 145 -24.93 -2.39 -24.07
N ASP A 146 -26.06 -3.04 -23.79
CA ASP A 146 -26.14 -4.21 -22.92
C ASP A 146 -25.64 -5.49 -23.64
N SER A 147 -25.88 -6.65 -23.04
CA SER A 147 -25.53 -7.95 -23.62
C SER A 147 -26.39 -8.33 -24.82
N THR A 148 -27.60 -7.75 -24.94
CA THR A 148 -28.50 -7.90 -26.09
C THR A 148 -28.28 -6.86 -27.19
N GLY A 149 -27.44 -5.86 -26.93
CA GLY A 149 -27.14 -4.76 -27.84
C GLY A 149 -28.07 -3.55 -27.71
N GLU A 150 -28.99 -3.54 -26.74
CA GLU A 150 -29.85 -2.39 -26.47
C GLU A 150 -29.10 -1.32 -25.70
N SER A 151 -29.41 -0.05 -25.96
CA SER A 151 -28.77 1.08 -25.29
C SER A 151 -29.29 1.25 -23.87
N VAL A 152 -28.41 1.06 -22.88
CA VAL A 152 -28.71 1.26 -21.45
C VAL A 152 -27.87 2.41 -20.92
N GLN A 153 -28.48 3.23 -20.08
CA GLN A 153 -27.79 4.31 -19.38
C GLN A 153 -27.17 3.77 -18.09
N ILE A 154 -25.87 3.99 -17.92
CA ILE A 154 -25.15 3.62 -16.70
C ILE A 154 -24.61 4.88 -16.01
N PRO A 155 -24.38 4.84 -14.68
CA PRO A 155 -23.79 5.97 -13.97
C PRO A 155 -22.40 6.32 -14.49
N THR A 156 -22.11 7.61 -14.63
CA THR A 156 -20.78 8.10 -15.04
C THR A 156 -19.67 7.60 -14.10
N PRO A 157 -19.84 7.56 -12.76
CA PRO A 157 -18.83 7.01 -11.86
C PRO A 157 -18.53 5.52 -12.12
N LEU A 158 -19.56 4.72 -12.42
CA LEU A 158 -19.38 3.30 -12.78
C LEU A 158 -18.56 3.17 -14.06
N TYR A 159 -18.89 3.97 -15.09
CA TYR A 159 -18.13 3.96 -16.35
C TYR A 159 -16.67 4.33 -16.13
N ASN A 160 -16.35 5.25 -15.21
CA ASN A 160 -14.98 5.62 -14.92
C ASN A 160 -14.23 4.54 -14.12
N GLU A 161 -14.92 3.86 -13.20
CA GLU A 161 -14.30 2.79 -12.40
C GLU A 161 -14.08 1.49 -13.19
N GLN A 162 -14.71 1.30 -14.35
CA GLN A 162 -14.47 0.11 -15.19
C GLN A 162 -13.00 -0.05 -15.64
N PHE A 163 -12.22 1.04 -15.62
CA PHE A 163 -10.83 1.02 -16.08
C PHE A 163 -9.88 0.27 -15.12
N ILE A 164 -10.39 -0.20 -13.98
CA ILE A 164 -9.70 -1.21 -13.14
C ILE A 164 -9.62 -2.58 -13.82
N PHE A 165 -10.50 -2.86 -14.79
CA PHE A 165 -10.49 -4.11 -15.55
C PHE A 165 -9.45 -4.07 -16.67
N ASP A 166 -8.90 -5.24 -16.94
CA ASP A 166 -8.05 -5.44 -18.11
C ASP A 166 -8.82 -5.19 -19.41
N GLU A 167 -8.13 -4.72 -20.45
CA GLU A 167 -8.75 -4.30 -21.72
C GLU A 167 -9.70 -5.34 -22.34
N PRO A 168 -9.34 -6.65 -22.44
CA PRO A 168 -10.22 -7.64 -23.06
C PRO A 168 -11.47 -7.95 -22.23
N LEU A 169 -11.43 -7.71 -20.91
CA LEU A 169 -12.53 -8.00 -19.99
C LEU A 169 -13.51 -6.82 -19.88
N ARG A 170 -12.98 -5.60 -20.00
CA ARG A 170 -13.70 -4.36 -19.72
C ARG A 170 -15.04 -4.25 -20.44
N GLU A 171 -15.06 -4.48 -21.76
CA GLU A 171 -16.28 -4.32 -22.56
C GLU A 171 -17.35 -5.33 -22.15
N ASN A 172 -16.97 -6.60 -21.96
CA ASN A 172 -17.90 -7.64 -21.55
C ASN A 172 -18.45 -7.38 -20.14
N MET A 173 -17.60 -6.96 -19.20
CA MET A 173 -18.03 -6.58 -17.85
C MET A 173 -18.98 -5.39 -17.86
N LEU A 174 -18.68 -4.36 -18.67
CA LEU A 174 -19.54 -3.19 -18.80
C LEU A 174 -20.93 -3.58 -19.34
N ARG A 175 -21.00 -4.45 -20.35
CA ARG A 175 -22.26 -4.97 -20.89
C ARG A 175 -23.05 -5.77 -19.84
N ASN A 176 -22.37 -6.60 -19.05
CA ASN A 176 -23.00 -7.37 -17.97
C ASN A 176 -23.52 -6.47 -16.84
N LEU A 177 -22.77 -5.42 -16.48
CA LEU A 177 -23.23 -4.41 -15.51
C LEU A 177 -24.41 -3.61 -16.05
N ALA A 178 -24.39 -3.22 -17.32
CA ALA A 178 -25.50 -2.54 -17.97
C ALA A 178 -26.77 -3.42 -17.96
N GLN A 179 -26.63 -4.71 -18.28
CA GLN A 179 -27.73 -5.67 -18.19
C GLN A 179 -28.28 -5.78 -16.76
N MET A 180 -27.41 -5.87 -15.75
CA MET A 180 -27.82 -5.92 -14.34
C MET A 180 -28.58 -4.65 -13.91
N ILE A 181 -28.13 -3.47 -14.34
CA ILE A 181 -28.78 -2.20 -14.05
C ILE A 181 -30.18 -2.13 -14.69
N LYS A 182 -30.30 -2.65 -15.91
CA LYS A 182 -31.57 -2.74 -16.64
C LYS A 182 -32.55 -3.70 -15.97
N ASP A 183 -32.10 -4.94 -15.71
CA ASP A 183 -32.94 -6.01 -15.16
C ASP A 183 -33.42 -5.72 -13.73
N GLY A 184 -32.57 -5.06 -12.92
CA GLY A 184 -32.90 -4.68 -11.54
C GLY A 184 -33.75 -3.41 -11.41
N ASP A 185 -34.22 -2.81 -12.51
CA ASP A 185 -34.85 -1.47 -12.56
C ASP A 185 -34.04 -0.38 -11.83
N VAL A 186 -32.72 -0.60 -11.75
CA VAL A 186 -31.78 0.23 -10.98
C VAL A 186 -31.66 1.59 -11.64
N GLY A 187 -31.49 1.61 -12.96
CA GLY A 187 -31.31 2.84 -13.73
C GLY A 187 -32.45 3.83 -13.50
N ARG A 188 -33.70 3.35 -13.57
CA ARG A 188 -34.89 4.17 -13.34
C ARG A 188 -34.88 4.81 -11.95
N ARG A 189 -34.49 4.05 -10.92
CA ARG A 189 -34.49 4.49 -9.52
C ARG A 189 -33.39 5.52 -9.25
N ILE A 190 -32.16 5.25 -9.68
CA ILE A 190 -31.02 6.13 -9.38
C ILE A 190 -31.05 7.42 -10.20
N PHE A 191 -31.49 7.38 -11.46
CA PHE A 191 -31.59 8.58 -12.30
C PHE A 191 -32.83 9.43 -12.01
N ALA A 192 -33.79 8.91 -11.22
CA ALA A 192 -34.92 9.69 -10.72
C ALA A 192 -34.55 10.61 -9.55
N ASN A 193 -33.34 10.46 -8.97
CA ASN A 193 -32.92 11.24 -7.80
C ASN A 193 -32.92 12.75 -8.04
N ASP A 194 -33.32 13.49 -7.00
CA ASP A 194 -33.34 14.95 -6.98
C ASP A 194 -32.02 15.49 -6.40
N PRO A 195 -31.20 16.23 -7.18
CA PRO A 195 -29.94 16.79 -6.70
C PRO A 195 -30.11 17.79 -5.54
N SER A 196 -31.30 18.39 -5.40
CA SER A 196 -31.61 19.31 -4.29
C SER A 196 -31.91 18.58 -2.97
N ARG A 197 -32.12 17.26 -3.01
CA ARG A 197 -32.46 16.42 -1.84
C ARG A 197 -31.61 15.13 -1.81
N PRO A 198 -30.27 15.24 -1.73
CA PRO A 198 -29.38 14.07 -1.77
C PRO A 198 -29.61 13.08 -0.62
N ALA A 199 -30.11 13.56 0.53
CA ALA A 199 -30.43 12.70 1.67
C ALA A 199 -31.58 11.72 1.43
N LEU A 200 -32.42 11.96 0.41
CA LEU A 200 -33.52 11.08 0.01
C LEU A 200 -33.19 10.26 -1.24
N ALA A 201 -31.95 10.36 -1.74
CA ALA A 201 -31.54 9.67 -2.95
C ALA A 201 -31.57 8.15 -2.78
N SER A 202 -32.08 7.46 -3.80
CA SER A 202 -31.93 6.03 -3.95
C SER A 202 -30.48 5.70 -4.33
N VAL A 203 -29.77 5.00 -3.45
CA VAL A 203 -28.35 4.64 -3.64
C VAL A 203 -28.18 3.15 -3.46
N TYR A 204 -27.66 2.49 -4.48
CA TYR A 204 -27.19 1.12 -4.37
C TYR A 204 -25.80 1.14 -3.75
N ARG A 205 -25.55 0.26 -2.78
CA ARG A 205 -24.24 0.13 -2.13
C ARG A 205 -23.81 -1.31 -2.10
N PHE A 206 -22.50 -1.49 -2.23
CA PHE A 206 -21.82 -2.75 -2.04
C PHE A 206 -21.41 -2.92 -0.58
N ILE A 207 -21.86 -4.00 0.05
CA ILE A 207 -21.62 -4.31 1.46
C ILE A 207 -20.88 -5.64 1.54
N LEU A 208 -19.63 -5.62 1.98
CA LEU A 208 -18.83 -6.84 2.18
C LEU A 208 -19.45 -7.73 3.28
N ARG A 209 -19.62 -9.02 2.98
CA ARG A 209 -20.03 -10.05 3.94
C ARG A 209 -18.80 -10.57 4.68
N GLY A 210 -18.33 -9.79 5.65
CA GLY A 210 -17.12 -10.10 6.42
C GLY A 210 -15.85 -9.60 5.75
N LYS A 211 -14.74 -10.32 5.95
CA LYS A 211 -13.44 -9.95 5.37
C LYS A 211 -13.24 -10.60 4.01
N ILE A 212 -12.58 -9.89 3.11
CA ILE A 212 -12.08 -10.47 1.86
C ILE A 212 -11.10 -11.60 2.21
N GLN A 213 -11.19 -12.74 1.50
CA GLN A 213 -10.30 -13.86 1.76
C GLN A 213 -8.85 -13.46 1.44
N TYR A 214 -7.90 -13.97 2.23
CA TYR A 214 -6.48 -13.74 1.96
C TYR A 214 -6.09 -14.18 0.53
N PRO A 215 -5.41 -13.34 -0.26
CA PRO A 215 -5.08 -13.64 -1.65
C PRO A 215 -4.22 -14.90 -1.81
N GLN A 216 -4.58 -15.73 -2.77
CA GLN A 216 -3.82 -16.93 -3.15
C GLN A 216 -3.09 -16.66 -4.47
N GLU A 217 -1.76 -16.67 -4.46
CA GLU A 217 -1.00 -16.55 -5.70
C GLU A 217 -1.23 -17.79 -6.58
N VAL A 218 -1.81 -17.57 -7.76
CA VAL A 218 -2.12 -18.65 -8.72
C VAL A 218 -1.07 -18.76 -9.81
N SER A 219 -0.37 -17.66 -10.09
CA SER A 219 0.79 -17.59 -10.96
C SER A 219 1.58 -16.33 -10.62
N ARG A 220 2.81 -16.21 -11.13
CA ARG A 220 3.66 -15.03 -10.91
C ARG A 220 2.88 -13.74 -11.17
N ASP A 221 2.88 -12.84 -10.17
CA ASP A 221 2.21 -11.54 -10.21
C ASP A 221 0.68 -11.61 -10.44
N ARG A 222 0.05 -12.74 -10.09
CA ARG A 222 -1.39 -12.96 -10.22
C ARG A 222 -1.97 -13.68 -9.01
N TRP A 223 -2.99 -13.08 -8.42
CA TRP A 223 -3.63 -13.55 -7.21
C TRP A 223 -5.12 -13.83 -7.45
N LYS A 224 -5.61 -14.88 -6.81
CA LYS A 224 -7.01 -15.23 -6.70
C LYS A 224 -7.52 -14.81 -5.33
N VAL A 225 -8.63 -14.10 -5.31
CA VAL A 225 -9.26 -13.57 -4.10
C VAL A 225 -10.73 -13.90 -4.13
N ARG A 226 -11.25 -14.51 -3.06
CA ARG A 226 -12.69 -14.72 -2.93
C ARG A 226 -13.33 -13.53 -2.24
N VAL A 227 -14.34 -12.97 -2.88
CA VAL A 227 -15.11 -11.84 -2.36
C VAL A 227 -16.56 -12.26 -2.23
N ALA A 228 -17.12 -12.08 -1.04
CA ALA A 228 -18.53 -12.25 -0.74
C ALA A 228 -19.10 -10.90 -0.28
N ALA A 229 -20.15 -10.43 -0.94
CA ALA A 229 -20.78 -9.14 -0.67
C ALA A 229 -22.26 -9.16 -1.06
N ASP A 230 -22.98 -8.15 -0.58
CA ASP A 230 -24.36 -7.85 -0.94
C ASP A 230 -24.43 -6.51 -1.66
N ILE A 231 -25.27 -6.45 -2.69
CA ILE A 231 -25.67 -5.17 -3.29
C ILE A 231 -27.05 -4.82 -2.76
N VAL A 232 -27.10 -3.71 -2.02
CA VAL A 232 -28.30 -3.29 -1.28
C VAL A 232 -28.73 -1.90 -1.72
N LEU A 233 -30.04 -1.72 -1.90
CA LEU A 233 -30.65 -0.41 -2.15
C LEU A 233 -30.91 0.30 -0.81
N PHE A 234 -30.49 1.57 -0.76
CA PHE A 234 -30.89 2.52 0.26
C PHE A 234 -31.80 3.55 -0.39
N SER A 235 -33.04 3.67 0.08
CA SER A 235 -34.00 4.67 -0.38
C SER A 235 -34.75 5.24 0.82
N SER A 236 -35.22 6.48 0.73
CA SER A 236 -36.07 7.07 1.77
C SER A 236 -37.40 6.33 1.97
N THR A 237 -37.84 5.56 0.97
CA THR A 237 -39.07 4.75 1.03
C THR A 237 -38.85 3.36 1.64
N GLU A 238 -37.59 2.90 1.73
CA GLU A 238 -37.21 1.63 2.35
C GLU A 238 -36.65 1.94 3.75
N THR A 239 -37.53 1.89 4.75
CA THR A 239 -37.21 2.21 6.14
C THR A 239 -36.06 1.37 6.69
N LEU A 240 -35.10 2.04 7.32
CA LEU A 240 -34.10 1.44 8.22
C LEU A 240 -34.82 0.59 9.29
N GLY A 241 -34.81 -0.74 9.12
CA GLY A 241 -35.46 -1.69 10.05
C GLY A 241 -36.27 -2.78 9.36
N THR A 242 -36.68 -2.60 8.11
CA THR A 242 -37.18 -3.71 7.28
C THR A 242 -35.96 -4.43 6.70
N ARG A 243 -35.91 -5.77 6.81
CA ARG A 243 -34.79 -6.61 6.33
C ARG A 243 -34.49 -6.21 4.88
N GLN A 244 -33.41 -5.45 4.67
CA GLN A 244 -33.01 -5.00 3.35
C GLN A 244 -32.75 -6.25 2.53
N GLN A 245 -33.61 -6.56 1.56
CA GLN A 245 -33.40 -7.72 0.72
C GLN A 245 -32.26 -7.39 -0.25
N PRO A 246 -31.17 -8.17 -0.23
CA PRO A 246 -30.10 -7.97 -1.20
C PRO A 246 -30.68 -8.20 -2.59
N ILE A 247 -30.46 -7.24 -3.48
CA ILE A 247 -30.97 -7.30 -4.87
C ILE A 247 -30.12 -8.28 -5.68
N ALA A 248 -28.84 -8.39 -5.32
CA ALA A 248 -27.94 -9.41 -5.82
C ALA A 248 -26.95 -9.81 -4.72
N GLU A 249 -26.72 -11.11 -4.61
CA GLU A 249 -25.59 -11.66 -3.89
C GLU A 249 -24.36 -11.67 -4.81
N PHE A 250 -23.27 -11.09 -4.34
CA PHE A 250 -22.00 -11.04 -5.03
C PHE A 250 -21.04 -12.02 -4.37
N VAL A 251 -20.97 -13.26 -4.87
CA VAL A 251 -19.97 -14.24 -4.43
C VAL A 251 -19.14 -14.65 -5.63
N GLN A 252 -17.93 -14.07 -5.73
CA GLN A 252 -17.08 -14.22 -6.90
C GLN A 252 -15.62 -14.51 -6.51
N ASP A 253 -14.98 -15.35 -7.32
CA ASP A 253 -13.54 -15.49 -7.35
C ASP A 253 -13.00 -14.40 -8.29
N VAL A 254 -12.33 -13.41 -7.71
CA VAL A 254 -11.72 -12.26 -8.39
C VAL A 254 -10.24 -12.55 -8.60
N TYR A 255 -9.79 -12.40 -9.85
CA TYR A 255 -8.39 -12.56 -10.22
C TYR A 255 -7.77 -11.19 -10.47
N VAL A 256 -6.73 -10.90 -9.71
CA VAL A 256 -6.00 -9.63 -9.74
C VAL A 256 -4.60 -9.90 -10.24
N ARG A 257 -4.13 -9.09 -11.18
CA ARG A 257 -2.74 -9.13 -11.65
C ARG A 257 -2.07 -7.79 -11.47
N LYS A 258 -0.74 -7.79 -11.42
CA LYS A 258 0.04 -6.56 -11.49
C LYS A 258 -0.27 -5.82 -12.79
N ALA A 259 -0.51 -4.51 -12.69
CA ALA A 259 -0.80 -3.66 -13.82
C ALA A 259 0.45 -3.56 -14.71
N SER A 260 0.27 -3.80 -16.01
CA SER A 260 1.30 -3.52 -17.00
C SER A 260 1.30 -2.03 -17.35
N PRO A 261 2.44 -1.46 -17.78
CA PRO A 261 2.51 -0.07 -18.26
C PRO A 261 1.41 0.22 -19.28
N ILE A 262 0.91 1.46 -19.29
CA ILE A 262 -0.18 1.87 -20.17
C ILE A 262 0.22 1.53 -21.63
N PRO A 263 -0.54 0.66 -22.34
CA PRO A 263 -0.20 0.33 -23.71
C PRO A 263 -0.28 1.59 -24.57
N ARG A 264 0.65 1.74 -25.52
CA ARG A 264 0.72 2.87 -26.46
C ARG A 264 -0.52 3.06 -27.36
N LEU A 265 -1.55 2.23 -27.19
CA LEU A 265 -2.76 2.21 -28.03
C LEU A 265 -3.64 3.46 -27.84
N PHE A 266 -3.41 4.26 -26.78
CA PHE A 266 -4.25 5.40 -26.45
C PHE A 266 -3.67 6.76 -26.86
N LEU A 267 -2.59 6.81 -27.66
CA LEU A 267 -1.81 8.01 -28.02
C LEU A 267 -2.62 9.26 -28.47
N HIS A 268 -3.88 9.09 -28.89
CA HIS A 268 -4.70 10.16 -29.48
C HIS A 268 -5.94 10.54 -28.64
N ASP A 269 -6.18 9.90 -27.49
CA ASP A 269 -7.36 10.14 -26.64
C ASP A 269 -6.94 10.36 -25.19
N GLN A 270 -6.66 11.62 -24.85
CA GLN A 270 -6.13 12.00 -23.54
C GLN A 270 -7.12 11.72 -22.40
N GLN A 271 -8.42 11.91 -22.62
CA GLN A 271 -9.42 11.59 -21.58
C GLN A 271 -9.42 10.10 -21.25
N ARG A 272 -9.35 9.24 -22.27
CA ARG A 272 -9.27 7.80 -22.06
C ARG A 272 -7.94 7.38 -21.43
N GLN A 273 -6.83 8.04 -21.75
CA GLN A 273 -5.56 7.82 -21.06
C GLN A 273 -5.66 8.12 -19.57
N ASP A 274 -6.26 9.25 -19.20
CA ASP A 274 -6.41 9.65 -17.82
C ASP A 274 -7.28 8.66 -17.02
N LEU A 275 -8.32 8.10 -17.66
CA LEU A 275 -9.16 7.06 -17.06
C LEU A 275 -8.44 5.71 -16.91
N VAL A 276 -7.71 5.27 -17.95
CA VAL A 276 -6.87 4.06 -17.87
C VAL A 276 -5.81 4.23 -16.78
N TRP A 277 -5.25 5.43 -16.68
CA TRP A 277 -4.29 5.76 -15.65
C TRP A 277 -4.92 5.71 -14.26
N TYR A 278 -6.05 6.39 -14.07
CA TYR A 278 -6.80 6.38 -12.82
C TYR A 278 -7.16 4.97 -12.32
N GLY A 279 -7.54 4.07 -13.24
CA GLY A 279 -7.82 2.66 -12.92
C GLY A 279 -6.59 1.87 -12.48
N ARG A 280 -5.40 2.23 -12.98
CA ARG A 280 -4.13 1.51 -12.77
C ARG A 280 -3.20 2.13 -11.73
N LYS A 281 -3.56 3.28 -11.17
CA LYS A 281 -2.68 4.05 -10.26
C LYS A 281 -2.19 3.28 -9.04
N ASP A 282 -2.96 2.28 -8.63
CA ASP A 282 -2.69 1.45 -7.46
C ASP A 282 -1.76 0.26 -7.80
N GLY A 283 -1.37 0.08 -9.07
CA GLY A 283 -0.43 -0.96 -9.50
C GLY A 283 -1.06 -2.32 -9.82
N PHE A 284 -2.40 -2.43 -9.77
CA PHE A 284 -3.15 -3.66 -10.01
C PHE A 284 -4.26 -3.48 -11.05
N VAL A 285 -4.67 -4.57 -11.69
CA VAL A 285 -5.87 -4.66 -12.53
C VAL A 285 -6.60 -5.98 -12.29
N ILE A 286 -7.91 -5.97 -12.49
CA ILE A 286 -8.74 -7.16 -12.42
C ILE A 286 -8.76 -7.83 -13.80
N ASP A 287 -8.29 -9.07 -13.89
CA ASP A 287 -8.18 -9.80 -15.16
C ASP A 287 -9.28 -10.85 -15.36
N ALA A 288 -9.96 -11.27 -14.29
CA ALA A 288 -11.14 -12.12 -14.36
C ALA A 288 -12.01 -11.98 -13.10
N MET A 289 -13.30 -12.19 -13.29
CA MET A 289 -14.30 -12.30 -12.23
C MET A 289 -15.20 -13.48 -12.56
N LEU A 290 -15.16 -14.51 -11.72
CA LEU A 290 -15.90 -15.75 -11.96
C LEU A 290 -16.89 -15.99 -10.82
N PRO A 291 -18.17 -16.31 -11.12
CA PRO A 291 -19.09 -16.74 -10.09
C PRO A 291 -18.54 -18.01 -9.43
N VAL A 292 -18.60 -18.06 -8.11
CA VAL A 292 -18.25 -19.29 -7.40
C VAL A 292 -19.37 -20.29 -7.65
N GLY A 293 -19.03 -21.50 -8.12
CA GLY A 293 -20.01 -22.58 -8.26
C GLY A 293 -20.73 -22.85 -6.94
N PRO A 294 -21.93 -23.47 -6.95
CA PRO A 294 -22.64 -23.76 -5.71
C PRO A 294 -21.79 -24.68 -4.83
N ALA A 295 -21.64 -24.29 -3.56
CA ALA A 295 -21.01 -25.04 -2.46
C ALA A 295 -19.48 -25.03 -2.34
N GLN A 296 -18.90 -23.84 -2.16
CA GLN A 296 -17.77 -23.74 -1.22
C GLN A 296 -18.06 -22.62 -0.23
N GLU A 297 -18.53 -23.02 0.96
CA GLU A 297 -18.67 -22.13 2.12
C GLU A 297 -17.37 -21.33 2.28
N VAL A 298 -17.49 -20.01 2.37
CA VAL A 298 -16.39 -19.18 2.87
C VAL A 298 -16.24 -19.55 4.33
N PRO A 299 -15.11 -20.13 4.78
CA PRO A 299 -14.92 -20.43 6.19
C PRO A 299 -15.08 -19.14 7.01
N GLY A 300 -16.08 -19.10 7.89
CA GLY A 300 -16.31 -17.97 8.81
C GLY A 300 -17.38 -16.95 8.38
N VAL A 301 -18.11 -17.15 7.28
CA VAL A 301 -19.25 -16.27 6.91
C VAL A 301 -20.57 -17.00 7.17
N PRO A 302 -21.30 -16.70 8.26
CA PRO A 302 -22.59 -17.33 8.52
C PRO A 302 -23.60 -16.95 7.43
N ARG A 303 -24.37 -17.95 6.95
CA ARG A 303 -25.56 -17.73 6.13
C ARG A 303 -26.68 -17.19 7.03
N ASN A 304 -27.26 -16.05 6.67
CA ASN A 304 -28.45 -15.48 7.31
C ASN A 304 -29.74 -15.77 6.54
#